data_AF-B2KU90-F1
#
_entry.id   AF-B2KU90-F1
#
_cell.length_a   1.000
_cell.length_b   1.000
_cell.length_c   1.000
_cell.angle_alpha   90.00
_cell.angle_beta   90.00
_cell.angle_gamma   90.00
#
_symmetry.space_group_name_H-M   'P 1'
#
loop_
_entity.id
_entity.type
_entity.pdbx_description
1 polymer ?
#
loop_
_entity_poly.entity_id
_entity_poly.type
_entity_poly.pdbx_seq_one_letter_code
_entity_poly.pdbx_strand_id
1 'polypeptide(L)'
;MKKFFTLTLLTGAIVLLAACGKLNLDSGSSSTGGTKTGSYQTTGTVDNSMYQGVIKNGRYQTSSARGLMLQQNDQGENTFNIKSMESGLESLAKAQFSTDKYSFEE
;
A
#
# COMPACT_ATOMS: atom_id res chain seq x y z
N MET A 1 -14.06 31.22 43.15
CA MET A 1 -14.79 30.85 41.91
C MET A 1 -13.88 30.51 40.73
N LYS A 2 -12.73 31.19 40.52
CA LYS A 2 -11.81 30.89 39.41
C LYS A 2 -11.23 29.46 39.40
N LYS A 3 -10.86 28.92 40.56
CA LYS A 3 -10.23 27.57 40.69
C LYS A 3 -11.19 26.41 40.38
N PHE A 4 -12.48 26.58 40.67
CA PHE A 4 -13.51 25.60 40.33
C PHE A 4 -13.78 25.59 38.81
N PHE A 5 -13.72 26.75 38.17
CA PHE A 5 -13.87 26.86 36.72
C PHE A 5 -12.72 26.19 35.95
N THR A 6 -11.49 26.29 36.47
CA THR A 6 -10.31 25.65 35.87
C THR A 6 -10.36 24.12 36.00
N LEU A 7 -10.89 23.59 37.10
CA LEU A 7 -11.01 22.15 37.31
C LEU A 7 -12.07 21.52 36.38
N THR A 8 -13.19 22.21 36.14
CA THR A 8 -14.24 21.74 35.21
C THR A 8 -13.77 21.78 33.75
N LEU A 9 -12.94 22.77 33.37
CA LEU A 9 -12.40 22.88 32.02
C LEU A 9 -11.41 21.75 31.69
N LEU A 10 -10.59 21.34 32.67
CA LEU A 10 -9.58 20.29 32.47
C LEU A 10 -10.22 18.90 32.30
N THR A 11 -11.28 18.60 33.06
CA THR A 11 -12.02 17.34 32.94
C THR A 11 -12.83 17.26 31.65
N GLY A 12 -13.35 18.39 31.15
CA GLY A 12 -14.07 18.46 29.86
C GLY A 12 -13.17 18.19 28.65
N ALA A 13 -11.90 18.60 28.69
CA ALA A 13 -10.95 18.35 27.61
C ALA A 13 -10.61 16.85 27.44
N ILE A 14 -10.62 16.07 28.53
CA ILE A 14 -10.36 14.62 28.49
C ILE A 14 -11.55 13.88 27.85
N VAL A 15 -12.78 14.32 28.11
CA VAL A 15 -14.00 13.73 27.50
C VAL A 15 -14.10 14.07 26.01
N LEU A 16 -13.68 15.28 25.60
CA LEU A 16 -13.62 15.68 24.19
C LEU A 16 -12.54 14.93 23.38
N LEU A 17 -11.40 14.59 24.00
CA LEU A 17 -10.39 13.73 23.35
C LEU A 17 -10.86 12.27 23.23
N ALA A 18 -11.59 11.75 24.23
CA ALA A 18 -12.18 10.40 24.18
C ALA A 18 -13.34 10.27 23.18
N ALA A 19 -13.97 11.38 22.78
CA ALA A 19 -14.95 11.41 21.69
C ALA A 19 -14.32 11.24 20.30
N CYS A 20 -13.01 11.46 20.16
CA CYS A 20 -12.23 11.00 19.00
C CYS A 20 -11.66 9.57 19.21
N GLY A 21 -11.89 8.98 20.40
CA GLY A 21 -11.44 7.65 20.82
C GLY A 21 -12.22 6.47 20.22
N LYS A 22 -13.06 6.72 19.21
CA LYS A 22 -13.48 5.70 18.23
C LYS A 22 -12.60 5.75 16.99
N LEU A 23 -11.31 6.06 17.16
CA LEU A 23 -10.27 5.44 16.35
C LEU A 23 -10.34 3.95 16.64
N ASN A 24 -11.24 3.29 15.93
CA ASN A 24 -11.03 1.91 15.57
C ASN A 24 -9.69 1.92 14.82
N LEU A 25 -8.59 1.63 15.53
CA LEU A 25 -7.41 1.02 14.91
C LEU A 25 -7.79 -0.42 14.53
N ASP A 26 -8.96 -0.58 13.89
CA ASP A 26 -9.04 -1.53 12.81
C ASP A 26 -7.95 -1.01 11.90
N SER A 27 -6.85 -1.75 11.84
CA SER A 27 -6.08 -1.85 10.62
C SER A 27 -7.06 -2.41 9.57
N GLY A 28 -8.02 -1.57 9.20
CA GLY A 28 -8.85 -1.67 8.05
C GLY A 28 -7.83 -1.47 6.95
N SER A 29 -7.18 -2.59 6.61
CA SER A 29 -6.99 -2.95 5.23
C SER A 29 -8.32 -2.67 4.58
N SER A 30 -8.51 -1.43 4.13
CA SER A 30 -9.45 -1.07 3.09
C SER A 30 -9.28 -2.19 2.10
N SER A 31 -10.33 -3.01 1.96
CA SER A 31 -10.33 -4.16 1.08
C SER A 31 -10.19 -3.60 -0.33
N THR A 32 -8.95 -3.35 -0.74
CA THR A 32 -8.54 -3.43 -2.14
C THR A 32 -9.10 -4.77 -2.60
N GLY A 33 -9.91 -4.75 -3.66
CA GLY A 33 -10.81 -5.83 -4.07
C GLY A 33 -10.13 -7.12 -4.54
N GLY A 34 -9.13 -7.58 -3.80
CA GLY A 34 -8.29 -8.71 -4.08
C GLY A 34 -9.01 -10.02 -3.84
N THR A 35 -8.76 -10.96 -4.75
CA THR A 35 -9.19 -12.34 -4.58
C THR A 35 -8.20 -13.07 -3.67
N LYS A 36 -8.71 -13.79 -2.66
CA LYS A 36 -7.88 -14.71 -1.87
C LYS A 36 -7.66 -15.98 -2.69
N THR A 37 -6.41 -16.26 -3.07
CA THR A 37 -6.02 -17.60 -3.53
C THR A 37 -5.36 -18.34 -2.37
N GLY A 38 -5.42 -19.67 -2.33
CA GLY A 38 -5.16 -20.46 -1.11
C GLY A 38 -3.88 -20.15 -0.32
N SER A 39 -2.85 -19.58 -0.95
CA SER A 39 -1.57 -19.21 -0.34
C SER A 39 -1.28 -17.71 -0.24
N TYR A 40 -2.04 -16.84 -0.93
CA TYR A 40 -1.78 -15.39 -0.93
C TYR A 40 -3.03 -14.58 -1.29
N GLN A 41 -3.03 -13.30 -0.95
CA GLN A 41 -4.05 -12.34 -1.33
C GLN A 41 -3.54 -11.51 -2.50
N THR A 42 -4.43 -10.97 -3.32
CA THR A 42 -4.07 -10.09 -4.43
C THR A 42 -4.47 -8.64 -4.14
N THR A 43 -3.93 -7.67 -4.88
CA THR A 43 -4.36 -6.26 -4.82
C THR A 43 -5.32 -5.95 -5.97
N GLY A 44 -6.30 -5.07 -5.74
CA GLY A 44 -7.22 -4.64 -6.79
C GLY A 44 -8.06 -5.80 -7.34
N THR A 45 -8.73 -5.58 -8.46
CA THR A 45 -9.59 -6.59 -9.11
C THR A 45 -8.94 -7.13 -10.38
N VAL A 46 -9.25 -8.36 -10.77
CA VAL A 46 -8.83 -8.93 -12.06
C VAL A 46 -9.42 -8.10 -13.20
N ASP A 47 -8.59 -7.40 -13.95
CA ASP A 47 -8.95 -6.79 -15.23
C ASP A 47 -7.88 -7.05 -16.30
N ASN A 48 -8.23 -6.81 -17.57
CA ASN A 48 -7.31 -7.02 -18.71
C ASN A 48 -6.29 -5.87 -18.88
N SER A 49 -6.25 -4.89 -17.97
CA SER A 49 -5.43 -3.69 -18.08
C SER A 49 -4.18 -3.77 -17.20
N MET A 50 -4.33 -4.28 -15.97
CA MET A 50 -3.29 -4.28 -14.96
C MET A 50 -3.17 -5.64 -14.27
N TYR A 51 -1.94 -6.03 -13.93
CA TYR A 51 -1.73 -7.16 -13.04
C TYR A 51 -2.21 -6.84 -11.63
N GLN A 52 -2.74 -7.84 -10.97
CA GLN A 52 -2.93 -7.77 -9.52
C GLN A 52 -1.61 -8.07 -8.82
N GLY A 53 -1.24 -7.25 -7.84
CA GLY A 53 -0.07 -7.45 -6.98
C GLY A 53 -0.30 -8.54 -5.93
N VAL A 54 0.77 -9.12 -5.40
CA VAL A 54 0.71 -10.20 -4.40
C VAL A 54 0.86 -9.65 -2.97
N ILE A 55 0.03 -10.14 -2.05
CA ILE A 55 0.08 -9.89 -0.60
C ILE A 55 0.24 -11.23 0.12
N LYS A 56 1.29 -11.39 0.92
CA LYS A 56 1.50 -12.54 1.81
C LYS A 56 1.56 -12.03 3.25
N ASN A 57 0.91 -12.73 4.18
CA ASN A 57 0.89 -12.37 5.61
C ASN A 57 0.47 -10.91 5.88
N GLY A 58 -0.52 -10.42 5.12
CA GLY A 58 -1.02 -9.04 5.26
C GLY A 58 -0.08 -7.95 4.76
N ARG A 59 1.02 -8.30 4.07
CA ARG A 59 1.98 -7.34 3.51
C ARG A 59 2.16 -7.55 2.01
N TYR A 60 2.15 -6.45 1.28
CA TYR A 60 2.48 -6.44 -0.14
C TYR A 60 3.88 -7.03 -0.36
N GLN A 61 4.00 -7.91 -1.35
CA GLN A 61 5.23 -8.59 -1.68
C GLN A 61 6.09 -7.69 -2.53
N THR A 62 7.16 -7.30 -1.86
CA THR A 62 8.06 -6.28 -2.27
C THR A 62 9.35 -6.90 -2.80
N SER A 63 9.92 -6.37 -3.89
CA SER A 63 11.22 -6.82 -4.42
C SER A 63 12.27 -6.97 -3.34
N SER A 64 12.98 -8.10 -3.37
CA SER A 64 14.14 -8.37 -2.52
C SER A 64 15.31 -7.43 -2.81
N ALA A 65 15.36 -6.86 -4.01
CA ALA A 65 16.35 -5.89 -4.45
C ALA A 65 15.81 -4.45 -4.49
N ARG A 66 14.75 -4.12 -3.74
CA ARG A 66 14.19 -2.75 -3.75
C ARG A 66 15.26 -1.72 -3.44
N GLY A 67 15.28 -0.67 -4.25
CA GLY A 67 16.21 0.44 -4.12
C GLY A 67 17.56 0.18 -4.79
N LEU A 68 17.88 -1.06 -5.19
CA LEU A 68 19.12 -1.35 -5.90
C LEU A 68 19.21 -0.56 -7.20
N MET A 69 18.13 -0.52 -7.98
CA MET A 69 18.10 0.24 -9.23
C MET A 69 18.29 1.75 -9.02
N LEU A 70 17.79 2.29 -7.92
CA LEU A 70 18.00 3.70 -7.57
C LEU A 70 19.47 3.94 -7.18
N GLN A 71 20.08 3.00 -6.45
CA GLN A 71 21.49 3.08 -6.06
C GLN A 71 22.45 2.91 -7.23
N GLN A 72 22.12 2.06 -8.20
CA GLN A 72 22.92 1.80 -9.40
C GLN A 72 22.69 2.82 -10.53
N ASN A 73 21.83 3.81 -10.31
CA ASN A 73 21.58 4.83 -11.30
C ASN A 73 22.74 5.82 -11.35
N ASP A 74 23.75 5.52 -12.16
CA ASP A 74 24.93 6.37 -12.33
C ASP A 74 24.64 7.66 -13.14
N GLN A 75 23.39 7.84 -13.60
CA GLN A 75 22.92 9.01 -14.35
C GLN A 75 22.33 10.11 -13.43
N GLY A 76 22.77 10.16 -12.17
CA GLY A 76 22.30 11.11 -11.17
C GLY A 76 20.80 10.95 -10.87
N GLU A 77 20.06 12.06 -10.86
CA GLU A 77 18.62 12.09 -10.58
C GLU A 77 17.73 11.63 -11.76
N ASN A 78 18.33 11.16 -12.86
CA ASN A 78 17.56 10.72 -14.04
C ASN A 78 16.88 9.37 -13.80
N THR A 79 15.62 9.40 -13.38
CA THR A 79 14.79 8.22 -13.12
C THR A 79 14.08 7.66 -14.36
N PHE A 80 14.19 8.31 -15.53
CA PHE A 80 13.49 7.90 -16.75
C PHE A 80 13.98 6.55 -17.28
N ASN A 81 15.28 6.23 -17.12
CA ASN A 81 15.84 4.95 -17.54
C ASN A 81 15.23 3.78 -16.74
N ILE A 82 15.13 3.94 -15.42
CA ILE A 82 14.52 2.93 -14.55
C ILE A 82 13.04 2.77 -14.92
N LYS A 83 12.30 3.89 -15.01
CA LYS A 83 10.86 3.87 -15.32
C LYS A 83 10.56 3.25 -16.69
N SER A 84 11.36 3.57 -17.71
CA SER A 84 11.19 3.02 -19.06
C SER A 84 11.55 1.53 -19.11
N MET A 85 12.58 1.10 -18.38
CA MET A 85 12.93 -0.31 -18.26
C MET A 85 11.82 -1.11 -17.55
N GLU A 86 11.34 -0.65 -16.40
CA GLU A 86 10.27 -1.32 -15.63
C GLU A 86 8.97 -1.41 -16.44
N SER A 87 8.49 -0.29 -16.98
CA SER A 87 7.27 -0.27 -17.79
C SER A 87 7.39 -1.00 -19.14
N GLY A 88 8.56 -0.97 -19.77
CA GLY A 88 8.85 -1.72 -20.98
C GLY A 88 8.81 -3.23 -20.73
N LEU A 89 9.43 -3.68 -19.64
CA LEU A 89 9.42 -5.09 -19.25
C LEU A 89 8.01 -5.56 -18.85
N GLU A 90 7.24 -4.73 -18.13
CA GLU A 90 5.84 -5.02 -17.83
C GLU A 90 5.00 -5.16 -19.11
N SER A 91 5.23 -4.29 -20.10
CA SER A 91 4.53 -4.35 -21.39
C SER A 91 4.83 -5.64 -22.16
N LEU A 92 6.11 -6.05 -22.18
CA LEU A 92 6.51 -7.35 -22.75
C LEU A 92 5.89 -8.52 -21.98
N ALA A 93 5.84 -8.44 -20.64
CA ALA A 93 5.22 -9.45 -19.82
C ALA A 93 3.72 -9.60 -20.16
N LYS A 94 2.97 -8.51 -20.31
CA LYS A 94 1.55 -8.54 -20.70
C LYS A 94 1.30 -9.21 -22.05
N ALA A 95 2.25 -9.12 -22.98
CA ALA A 95 2.15 -9.79 -24.28
C ALA A 95 2.29 -11.33 -24.19
N GLN A 96 3.04 -11.82 -23.20
CA GLN A 96 3.32 -13.24 -23.01
C GLN A 96 2.44 -13.89 -21.92
N PHE A 97 2.10 -13.13 -20.88
CA PHE A 97 1.38 -13.57 -19.69
C PHE A 97 0.16 -12.67 -19.52
N SER A 98 -1.05 -13.23 -19.70
CA SER A 98 -2.27 -12.44 -19.60
C SER A 98 -2.54 -12.00 -18.16
N THR A 99 -2.97 -10.74 -17.97
CA THR A 99 -3.23 -10.17 -16.64
C THR A 99 -4.41 -10.82 -15.91
N ASP A 100 -5.28 -11.54 -16.64
CA ASP A 100 -6.39 -12.31 -16.07
C ASP A 100 -5.97 -13.69 -15.53
N LYS A 101 -4.79 -14.17 -15.90
CA LYS A 101 -4.26 -15.49 -15.47
C LYS A 101 -3.10 -15.38 -14.49
N TYR A 102 -2.32 -14.31 -14.57
CA TYR A 102 -1.09 -14.14 -13.79
C TYR A 102 -1.20 -12.94 -12.84
N SER A 103 -0.52 -13.04 -11.70
CA SER A 103 -0.35 -11.95 -10.75
C SER A 103 1.09 -11.43 -10.83
N PHE A 104 1.30 -10.17 -10.47
CA PHE A 104 2.61 -9.54 -10.43
C PHE A 104 3.21 -9.56 -9.02
N GLU A 105 4.46 -9.97 -8.91
CA GLU A 105 5.28 -9.92 -7.70
C GLU A 105 6.60 -9.23 -8.08
N GLU A 106 7.01 -8.23 -7.30
CA GLU A 106 8.22 -7.40 -7.52
C GLU A 106 9.55 -8.12 -7.22
#